data_AF-A0A812IGE7-F1
#
_entry.id   AF-A0A812IGE7-F1
#
_cell.length_a   1.000
_cell.length_b   1.000
_cell.length_c   1.000
_cell.angle_alpha   90.00
_cell.angle_beta   90.00
_cell.angle_gamma   90.00
#
_symmetry.space_group_name_H-M   'P 1'
#
loop_
_entity.id
_entity.type
_entity.pdbx_description
1 polymer ?
#
loop_
_entity_poly.entity_id
_entity_poly.type
_entity_poly.pdbx_seq_one_letter_code
_entity_poly.pdbx_strand_id
1 'polypeptide(L)'
;MARLLQISLLFGLVHFGLATNIRGSHQEPTDESDGTLPDSLLAGNAVVGMDQDMHTKMLVQVKAMDAIVDACEDVVCGELKCPSGFTATKYDGHCCAYCVNPDIKIEPKIVGATGKFGAEESDVCPYVWCFPTMCEKEEIMPTDENGQCCPVCPK
;
A
#
# COMPACT_ATOMS: atom_id res chain seq x y z
N MET A 1 2.70 -67.44 7.36
CA MET A 1 1.35 -68.06 7.31
C MET A 1 0.34 -66.92 7.13
N ALA A 2 0.14 -66.40 5.90
CA ALA A 2 -0.85 -66.83 4.90
C ALA A 2 -2.32 -66.60 5.32
N ARG A 3 -2.98 -65.58 4.73
CA ARG A 3 -4.37 -65.56 4.17
C ARG A 3 -4.70 -64.14 3.69
N LEU A 4 -4.47 -63.79 2.41
CA LEU A 4 -5.28 -64.00 1.19
C LEU A 4 -6.59 -63.19 1.14
N LEU A 5 -6.67 -62.37 0.08
CA LEU A 5 -7.74 -61.47 -0.38
C LEU A 5 -9.16 -62.09 -0.38
N GLN A 6 -10.16 -61.23 -0.18
CA GLN A 6 -11.45 -61.35 -0.86
C GLN A 6 -11.92 -59.98 -1.38
N ILE A 7 -11.95 -59.86 -2.71
CA ILE A 7 -12.67 -58.86 -3.48
C ILE A 7 -14.06 -59.42 -3.76
N SER A 8 -15.12 -58.64 -3.58
CA SER A 8 -16.38 -58.81 -4.32
C SER A 8 -17.14 -57.49 -4.37
N LEU A 9 -17.75 -57.30 -5.52
CA LEU A 9 -18.16 -56.06 -6.17
C LEU A 9 -19.70 -55.92 -6.10
N LEU A 10 -20.15 -54.66 -6.17
CA LEU A 10 -21.40 -54.15 -6.79
C LEU A 10 -22.66 -53.89 -5.94
N PHE A 11 -23.33 -52.82 -6.42
CA PHE A 11 -24.72 -52.38 -6.25
C PHE A 11 -25.02 -51.26 -5.24
N GLY A 12 -24.68 -50.03 -5.67
CA GLY A 12 -25.73 -49.07 -6.08
C GLY A 12 -26.53 -48.39 -4.97
N LEU A 13 -26.20 -47.12 -4.72
CA LEU A 13 -27.20 -46.09 -4.40
C LEU A 13 -26.70 -44.74 -4.93
N VAL A 14 -27.26 -44.37 -6.08
CA VAL A 14 -27.23 -43.02 -6.63
C VAL A 14 -28.08 -42.15 -5.69
N HIS A 15 -27.48 -41.14 -5.07
CA HIS A 15 -28.24 -40.04 -4.48
C HIS A 15 -27.62 -38.71 -4.92
N PHE A 16 -28.40 -38.04 -5.77
CA PHE A 16 -28.71 -36.62 -5.75
C PHE A 16 -27.56 -35.64 -5.48
N GLY A 17 -27.21 -34.92 -6.54
CA GLY A 17 -26.30 -33.79 -6.45
C GLY A 17 -26.84 -32.62 -5.63
N LEU A 18 -25.90 -31.80 -5.18
CA LEU A 18 -26.09 -30.36 -5.14
C LEU A 18 -24.72 -29.71 -5.34
N ALA A 19 -24.50 -29.17 -6.53
CA ALA A 19 -23.40 -28.25 -6.79
C ALA A 19 -23.69 -26.96 -6.02
N THR A 20 -22.98 -26.69 -4.92
CA THR A 20 -23.00 -25.38 -4.27
C THR A 20 -22.06 -24.44 -5.03
N ASN A 21 -22.66 -23.68 -5.94
CA ASN A 21 -22.06 -22.56 -6.61
C ASN A 21 -21.89 -21.41 -5.59
N ILE A 22 -20.68 -21.18 -5.06
CA ILE A 22 -20.37 -19.99 -4.27
C ILE A 22 -20.19 -18.82 -5.25
N ARG A 23 -21.32 -18.23 -5.64
CA ARG A 23 -21.37 -16.85 -6.13
C ARG A 23 -21.18 -15.94 -4.91
N GLY A 24 -20.02 -15.30 -4.82
CA GLY A 24 -19.84 -14.15 -3.94
C GLY A 24 -20.81 -13.06 -4.39
N SER A 25 -21.82 -12.78 -3.56
CA SER A 25 -22.60 -11.56 -3.70
C SER A 25 -21.71 -10.39 -3.32
N HIS A 26 -21.19 -9.68 -4.32
CA HIS A 26 -20.74 -8.31 -4.15
C HIS A 26 -22.01 -7.48 -3.95
N GLN A 27 -22.35 -7.20 -2.69
CA GLN A 27 -23.40 -6.23 -2.37
C GLN A 27 -22.70 -4.86 -2.30
N GLU A 28 -22.92 -4.02 -3.32
CA GLU A 28 -22.63 -2.59 -3.22
C GLU A 28 -23.41 -2.00 -2.03
N PRO A 29 -22.77 -1.32 -1.07
CA PRO A 29 -23.49 -0.65 -0.02
C PRO A 29 -24.17 0.59 -0.60
N THR A 30 -25.49 0.56 -0.66
CA THR A 30 -26.31 1.74 -0.94
C THR A 30 -26.21 2.67 0.26
N ASP A 31 -25.43 3.74 0.14
CA ASP A 31 -25.42 4.87 1.06
C ASP A 31 -26.72 5.66 0.85
N GLU A 32 -27.78 5.24 1.55
CA GLU A 32 -28.91 6.11 1.83
C GLU A 32 -28.68 6.67 3.23
N SER A 33 -28.46 7.99 3.27
CA SER A 33 -28.27 8.76 4.50
C SER A 33 -29.54 8.80 5.35
N ASP A 34 -29.94 7.65 5.89
CA ASP A 34 -30.77 7.62 7.08
C ASP A 34 -29.88 7.98 8.26
N GLY A 35 -30.30 8.94 9.07
CA GLY A 35 -29.55 9.49 10.21
C GLY A 35 -29.31 8.50 11.36
N THR A 36 -29.37 7.21 11.07
CA THR A 36 -29.22 6.10 11.98
C THR A 36 -27.86 5.46 11.70
N LEU A 37 -26.89 5.76 12.57
CA LEU A 37 -25.58 5.11 12.57
C LEU A 37 -25.79 3.59 12.57
N PRO A 38 -25.08 2.83 11.70
CA PRO A 38 -25.33 1.40 11.54
C PRO A 38 -25.18 0.69 12.89
N ASP A 39 -26.14 -0.18 13.24
CA ASP A 39 -26.19 -0.92 14.50
C ASP A 39 -24.89 -1.69 14.82
N SER A 40 -24.05 -1.96 13.80
CA SER A 40 -22.70 -2.53 13.94
C SER A 40 -21.74 -1.65 14.74
N LEU A 41 -21.91 -0.32 14.72
CA LEU A 41 -21.16 0.65 15.54
C LEU A 41 -21.73 0.73 16.97
N LEU A 42 -23.02 0.45 17.14
CA LEU A 42 -23.75 0.57 18.41
C LEU A 42 -23.67 -0.68 19.30
N ALA A 43 -22.99 -1.73 18.85
CA ALA A 43 -22.72 -2.95 19.62
C ALA A 43 -21.74 -2.75 20.81
N GLY A 44 -21.70 -1.54 21.40
CA GLY A 44 -20.94 -1.21 22.61
C GLY A 44 -19.45 -0.88 22.40
N ASN A 45 -19.00 -0.83 21.14
CA ASN A 45 -17.58 -0.74 20.80
C ASN A 45 -17.15 0.62 20.22
N ALA A 46 -18.02 1.62 20.25
CA ALA A 46 -17.71 2.98 19.85
C ALA A 46 -18.28 4.00 20.85
N VAL A 47 -17.56 5.10 21.07
CA VAL A 47 -18.00 6.27 21.84
C VAL A 47 -18.03 7.48 20.92
N VAL A 48 -18.90 8.45 21.21
CA VAL A 48 -18.87 9.74 20.52
C VAL A 48 -17.79 10.61 21.14
N GLY A 49 -16.75 10.91 20.36
CA GLY A 49 -15.73 11.91 20.67
C GLY A 49 -16.03 13.25 20.01
N MET A 50 -15.41 14.31 20.50
CA MET A 50 -15.43 15.63 19.87
C MET A 50 -14.06 15.89 19.25
N ASP A 51 -14.04 16.48 18.05
CA ASP A 51 -12.80 16.93 17.40
C ASP A 51 -12.08 18.00 18.25
N GLN A 52 -10.80 18.22 17.98
CA GLN A 52 -9.92 19.10 18.76
C GLN A 52 -10.46 20.54 18.86
N ASP A 53 -11.19 21.01 17.86
CA ASP A 53 -11.81 22.33 17.82
C ASP A 53 -13.22 22.39 18.46
N MET A 54 -13.72 21.25 18.93
CA MET A 54 -15.03 21.03 19.55
C MET A 54 -16.26 21.20 18.64
N HIS A 55 -16.10 21.34 17.32
CA HIS A 55 -17.25 21.56 16.43
C HIS A 55 -17.80 20.28 15.81
N THR A 56 -16.95 19.27 15.64
CA THR A 56 -17.33 18.04 14.94
C THR A 56 -17.43 16.87 15.91
N LYS A 57 -18.59 16.19 15.91
CA LYS A 57 -18.75 14.91 16.60
C LYS A 57 -18.21 13.80 15.70
N MET A 58 -17.38 12.93 16.27
CA MET A 58 -16.84 11.75 15.60
C MET A 58 -17.12 10.50 16.42
N LEU A 59 -17.17 9.35 15.76
CA LEU A 59 -17.20 8.05 16.45
C LEU A 59 -15.79 7.55 16.65
N VAL A 60 -15.44 7.27 17.90
CA VAL A 60 -14.17 6.68 18.31
C VAL A 60 -14.42 5.22 18.65
N GLN A 61 -13.82 4.31 17.90
CA GLN A 61 -13.89 2.89 18.23
C GLN A 61 -13.10 2.63 19.53
N VAL A 62 -13.79 2.16 20.57
CA VAL A 62 -13.22 1.83 21.89
C VAL A 62 -12.85 0.36 22.04
N LYS A 63 -13.29 -0.50 21.11
CA LYS A 63 -12.68 -1.82 21.02
C LYS A 63 -11.25 -1.63 20.55
N ALA A 64 -10.30 -1.88 21.47
CA ALA A 64 -8.90 -2.06 21.11
C ALA A 64 -8.88 -2.95 19.87
N MET A 65 -8.30 -2.44 18.77
CA MET A 65 -7.84 -3.30 17.70
C MET A 65 -7.16 -4.48 18.40
N ASP A 66 -7.54 -5.72 18.06
CA ASP A 66 -6.78 -6.89 18.49
C ASP A 66 -5.29 -6.53 18.33
N ALA A 67 -4.51 -6.74 19.42
CA ALA A 67 -3.18 -6.18 19.65
C ALA A 67 -2.42 -5.87 18.35
N ILE A 68 -1.84 -4.66 18.23
CA ILE A 68 -1.09 -4.19 17.03
C ILE A 68 -0.48 -5.38 16.31
N VAL A 69 -1.11 -5.77 15.22
CA VAL A 69 -0.75 -7.00 14.51
C VAL A 69 0.64 -6.77 13.95
N ASP A 70 1.61 -7.59 14.37
CA ASP A 70 2.91 -7.59 13.73
C ASP A 70 2.71 -8.08 12.29
N ALA A 71 2.90 -7.18 11.32
CA ALA A 71 2.74 -7.48 9.90
C ALA A 71 3.68 -8.61 9.42
N CYS A 72 4.68 -8.96 10.23
CA CYS A 72 5.62 -10.04 9.96
C CYS A 72 5.31 -11.36 10.69
N GLU A 73 4.31 -11.40 11.59
CA GLU A 73 4.03 -12.58 12.44
C GLU A 73 3.70 -13.83 11.61
N ASP A 74 2.87 -13.67 10.58
CA ASP A 74 2.44 -14.78 9.71
C ASP A 74 3.26 -14.89 8.40
N VAL A 75 4.33 -14.10 8.25
CA VAL A 75 5.14 -14.08 7.03
C VAL A 75 6.28 -15.08 7.12
N VAL A 76 6.11 -16.22 6.44
CA VAL A 76 7.21 -17.18 6.24
C VAL A 76 8.09 -16.71 5.08
N CYS A 77 9.30 -16.26 5.38
CA CYS A 77 10.30 -15.95 4.37
C CYS A 77 10.78 -17.23 3.66
N GLY A 78 10.80 -17.22 2.34
CA GLY A 78 11.33 -18.34 1.54
C GLY A 78 12.86 -18.51 1.70
N GLU A 79 13.38 -19.61 1.18
CA GLU A 79 14.83 -19.87 1.14
C GLU A 79 15.52 -18.87 0.20
N LEU A 80 16.28 -17.92 0.77
CA LEU A 80 17.02 -16.92 0.01
C LEU A 80 18.46 -17.39 -0.23
N LYS A 81 18.83 -17.60 -1.51
CA LYS A 81 20.21 -17.84 -1.94
C LYS A 81 20.74 -16.62 -2.68
N CYS A 82 21.72 -15.94 -2.07
CA CYS A 82 22.34 -14.78 -2.70
C CYS A 82 23.43 -15.17 -3.70
N PRO A 83 23.45 -14.55 -4.90
CA PRO A 83 24.57 -14.69 -5.84
C PRO A 83 25.89 -14.18 -5.24
N SER A 84 27.01 -14.54 -5.87
CA SER A 84 28.33 -14.07 -5.46
C SER A 84 28.42 -12.54 -5.41
N GLY A 85 29.01 -12.00 -4.35
CA GLY A 85 29.10 -10.55 -4.12
C GLY A 85 27.87 -9.92 -3.47
N PHE A 86 26.80 -10.69 -3.23
CA PHE A 86 25.62 -10.22 -2.51
C PHE A 86 25.48 -10.93 -1.16
N THR A 87 25.07 -10.18 -0.15
CA THR A 87 24.84 -10.68 1.21
C THR A 87 23.36 -10.54 1.57
N ALA A 88 22.78 -11.61 2.12
CA ALA A 88 21.41 -11.57 2.65
C ALA A 88 21.35 -10.60 3.82
N THR A 89 20.58 -9.53 3.67
CA THR A 89 20.48 -8.43 4.63
C THR A 89 19.02 -8.12 4.89
N LYS A 90 18.64 -8.02 6.17
CA LYS A 90 17.31 -7.61 6.64
C LYS A 90 17.41 -6.18 7.19
N TYR A 91 16.44 -5.35 6.84
CA TYR A 91 16.34 -3.95 7.31
C TYR A 91 15.14 -3.80 8.24
N ASP A 92 15.18 -2.83 9.13
CA ASP A 92 14.08 -2.57 10.06
C ASP A 92 12.80 -2.21 9.31
N GLY A 93 11.68 -2.78 9.75
CA GLY A 93 10.38 -2.66 9.06
C GLY A 93 10.20 -3.60 7.87
N HIS A 94 11.20 -4.40 7.50
CA HIS A 94 11.09 -5.40 6.44
C HIS A 94 10.98 -6.79 7.07
N CYS A 95 10.01 -7.61 6.65
CA CYS A 95 9.82 -8.94 7.22
C CYS A 95 10.93 -9.92 6.82
N CYS A 96 11.43 -9.81 5.59
CA CYS A 96 12.40 -10.72 5.00
C CYS A 96 13.69 -10.03 4.56
N ALA A 97 14.77 -10.80 4.56
CA ALA A 97 16.04 -10.38 4.00
C ALA A 97 16.00 -10.33 2.47
N TYR A 98 16.89 -9.54 1.88
CA TYR A 98 17.18 -9.53 0.45
C TYR A 98 18.68 -9.44 0.20
N CYS A 99 19.09 -9.74 -1.03
CA CYS A 99 20.50 -9.79 -1.39
C CYS A 99 21.02 -8.38 -1.70
N VAL A 100 21.97 -7.89 -0.91
CA VAL A 100 22.57 -6.56 -1.04
C VAL A 100 24.03 -6.69 -1.43
N ASN A 101 24.46 -5.93 -2.43
CA ASN A 101 25.86 -5.77 -2.80
C ASN A 101 26.29 -4.32 -2.51
N PRO A 102 27.11 -4.07 -1.47
CA PRO A 102 27.55 -2.73 -1.11
C PRO A 102 28.55 -2.12 -2.10
N ASP A 103 29.16 -2.94 -2.96
CA ASP A 103 30.14 -2.50 -3.95
C ASP A 103 29.48 -1.93 -5.21
N ILE A 104 28.19 -2.22 -5.44
CA ILE A 104 27.40 -1.62 -6.52
C ILE A 104 26.96 -0.23 -6.09
N LYS A 105 27.70 0.78 -6.54
CA LYS A 105 27.31 2.18 -6.38
C LYS A 105 26.42 2.58 -7.54
N ILE A 106 25.13 2.77 -7.27
CA ILE A 106 24.22 3.43 -8.20
C ILE A 106 24.40 4.93 -7.96
N GLU A 107 25.21 5.57 -8.79
CA GLU A 107 25.22 7.03 -8.85
C GLU A 107 23.80 7.49 -9.21
N PRO A 108 23.18 8.41 -8.45
CA PRO A 108 21.90 8.98 -8.80
C PRO A 108 22.12 9.89 -10.02
N LYS A 109 22.24 9.28 -11.20
CA LYS A 109 22.27 10.01 -12.46
C LYS A 109 20.83 10.33 -12.82
N ILE A 110 20.20 11.18 -12.04
CA ILE A 110 18.95 11.81 -12.42
C ILE A 110 19.36 12.79 -13.50
N VAL A 111 19.19 12.42 -14.76
CA VAL A 111 19.41 13.33 -15.89
C VAL A 111 18.04 13.90 -16.20
N GLY A 112 17.88 15.21 -16.03
CA GLY A 112 16.67 15.90 -16.46
C GLY A 112 16.38 15.69 -17.94
N ALA A 113 15.15 16.00 -18.36
CA ALA A 113 14.77 15.90 -19.76
C ALA A 113 15.72 16.76 -20.62
N THR A 114 16.33 16.16 -21.65
CA THR A 114 17.27 16.86 -22.55
C THR A 114 16.57 17.30 -23.85
N GLY A 115 16.97 18.43 -24.43
CA GLY A 115 16.47 18.91 -25.73
C GLY A 115 16.20 20.41 -25.73
N LYS A 116 15.68 20.96 -26.84
CA LYS A 116 15.34 22.40 -26.96
C LYS A 116 14.32 22.87 -25.91
N PHE A 117 13.47 21.96 -25.45
CA PHE A 117 12.49 22.16 -24.38
C PHE A 117 12.75 21.21 -23.22
N GLY A 118 14.03 20.84 -23.06
CA GLY A 118 14.49 20.09 -21.90
C GLY A 118 14.36 20.91 -20.62
N ALA A 119 14.47 20.22 -19.49
CA ALA A 119 14.43 20.86 -18.19
C ALA A 119 15.85 21.27 -17.76
N GLU A 120 15.98 22.47 -17.24
CA GLU A 120 17.24 23.01 -16.71
C GLU A 120 17.36 22.67 -15.22
N GLU A 121 18.57 22.48 -14.71
CA GLU A 121 18.76 22.19 -13.29
C GLU A 121 18.41 23.43 -12.44
N SER A 122 17.74 23.21 -11.31
CA SER A 122 17.44 24.29 -10.37
C SER A 122 18.71 24.74 -9.65
N ASP A 123 18.94 26.06 -9.61
CA ASP A 123 20.03 26.66 -8.82
C ASP A 123 19.74 26.64 -7.31
N VAL A 124 18.48 26.46 -6.90
CA VAL A 124 18.02 26.58 -5.51
C VAL A 124 17.83 25.21 -4.86
N CYS A 125 17.33 24.22 -5.61
CA CYS A 125 16.99 22.91 -5.09
C CYS A 125 17.82 21.81 -5.75
N PRO A 126 18.58 20.99 -4.98
CA PRO A 126 19.32 19.88 -5.54
C PRO A 126 18.35 18.84 -6.12
N TYR A 127 18.74 18.22 -7.23
CA TYR A 127 17.98 17.16 -7.92
C TYR A 127 16.61 17.59 -8.46
N VAL A 128 16.41 18.89 -8.69
CA VAL A 128 15.20 19.42 -9.33
C VAL A 128 15.56 19.94 -10.71
N TRP A 129 14.76 19.57 -11.71
CA TRP A 129 14.85 20.12 -13.06
C TRP A 129 13.59 20.89 -13.41
N CYS A 130 13.78 22.14 -13.82
CA CYS A 130 12.75 23.11 -14.13
C CYS A 130 12.54 23.18 -15.64
N PHE A 131 11.32 22.92 -16.07
CA PHE A 131 10.93 23.15 -17.46
C PHE A 131 10.68 24.65 -17.70
N PRO A 132 10.96 25.16 -18.91
CA PRO A 132 10.59 26.52 -19.28
C PRO A 132 9.11 26.75 -19.04
N THR A 133 8.77 27.81 -18.33
CA THR A 133 7.37 28.13 -18.11
C THR A 133 6.81 28.84 -19.34
N MET A 134 5.51 28.69 -19.59
CA MET A 134 4.82 29.34 -20.71
C MET A 134 4.02 30.54 -20.22
N CYS A 135 4.57 31.33 -19.29
CA CYS A 135 3.87 32.47 -18.74
C CYS A 135 3.73 33.59 -19.77
N GLU A 136 2.56 34.25 -19.78
CA GLU A 136 2.33 35.49 -20.53
C GLU A 136 2.92 36.72 -19.82
N LYS A 137 3.06 36.62 -18.50
CA LYS A 137 3.63 37.63 -17.61
C LYS A 137 5.02 37.20 -17.16
N GLU A 138 5.82 38.15 -16.68
CA GLU A 138 7.15 37.91 -16.14
C GLU A 138 7.12 36.88 -14.99
N GLU A 139 8.05 35.93 -15.03
CA GLU A 139 8.13 34.81 -14.09
C GLU A 139 8.61 35.28 -12.70
N ILE A 140 8.17 34.57 -11.66
CA ILE A 140 8.72 34.72 -10.32
C ILE A 140 9.85 33.71 -10.18
N MET A 141 11.09 34.20 -10.01
CA MET A 141 12.28 33.37 -9.93
C MET A 141 12.42 32.68 -8.57
N PRO A 142 12.94 31.44 -8.52
CA PRO A 142 13.20 30.75 -7.27
C PRO A 142 14.30 31.43 -6.46
N THR A 143 14.10 31.53 -5.15
CA THR A 143 15.08 32.05 -4.19
C THR A 143 14.97 31.28 -2.88
N ASP A 144 16.02 31.30 -2.05
CA ASP A 144 16.00 30.67 -0.73
C ASP A 144 14.88 31.21 0.18
N GLU A 145 14.42 32.44 -0.05
CA GLU A 145 13.40 33.12 0.75
C GLU A 145 11.97 32.75 0.35
N ASN A 146 11.72 32.53 -0.94
CA ASN A 146 10.37 32.21 -1.44
C ASN A 146 10.05 30.71 -1.44
N GLY A 147 11.05 29.86 -1.16
CA GLY A 147 10.90 28.40 -1.04
C GLY A 147 10.52 27.71 -2.36
N GLN A 148 10.69 28.39 -3.50
CA GLN A 148 10.41 27.83 -4.82
C GLN A 148 11.67 27.20 -5.37
N CYS A 149 11.53 26.04 -6.02
CA CYS A 149 12.64 25.39 -6.71
C CYS A 149 12.72 25.78 -8.20
N CYS A 150 11.60 26.15 -8.80
CA CYS A 150 11.51 26.49 -10.22
C CYS A 150 10.79 27.82 -10.40
N PRO A 151 11.01 28.51 -11.54
CA PRO A 151 10.23 29.69 -11.87
C PRO A 151 8.74 29.33 -11.94
N VAL A 152 7.90 30.25 -11.49
CA VAL A 152 6.45 30.08 -11.51
C VAL A 152 5.77 31.28 -12.16
N CYS A 153 4.63 31.02 -12.81
CA CYS A 153 3.80 32.11 -13.30
C CYS A 153 3.16 32.88 -12.14
N PRO A 154 3.15 34.22 -12.19
CA PRO A 154 2.33 35.00 -11.28
C PRO A 154 0.83 34.69 -11.53
N LYS A 155 0.04 34.83 -10.47
CA LYS A 155 -1.43 34.65 -10.52
C LYS A 155 -2.12 35.75 -11.34
#